data_AF-A0A6N4SX76-F1
#
_entry.id   AF-A0A6N4SX76-F1
#
_cell.length_a   1.000
_cell.length_b   1.000
_cell.length_c   1.000
_cell.angle_alpha   90.00
_cell.angle_beta   90.00
_cell.angle_gamma   90.00
#
_symmetry.space_group_name_H-M   'P 1'
#
loop_
_entity.id
_entity.type
_entity.pdbx_description
1 polymer ?
#
loop_
_entity_poly.entity_id
_entity_poly.type
_entity_poly.pdbx_seq_one_letter_code
_entity_poly.pdbx_strand_id
1 'polypeptide(L)'
;MTTVPELPLLQILPYLFLYAAIAAAWLPAIVLAGPVKNLVPGHLLAVLAGLLALISGLISPVAAAVLLVLAVLLWASVRNTFPLALRIVAGVLALLVALLLAMHKVPGFHNILLLDKVRFSDDAIPFTLYANFDKGMAGYLMLSLFCSRVSNWKQFLADGKRIALPALLTIAVLIVLGLATQFFRFPLNCRKRLSSFLP
;
A
#
# COMPACT_ATOMS: atom_id res chain seq x y z
N MET A 1 -10.77 -1.61 29.59
CA MET A 1 -10.89 -2.89 28.87
C MET A 1 -11.49 -2.60 27.51
N THR A 2 -10.63 -2.46 26.48
CA THR A 2 -11.09 -2.36 25.09
C THR A 2 -11.43 -3.78 24.64
N THR A 3 -12.71 -4.10 24.53
CA THR A 3 -13.16 -5.33 23.87
C THR A 3 -12.65 -5.28 22.44
N VAL A 4 -11.70 -6.15 22.07
CA VAL A 4 -11.31 -6.32 20.67
C VAL A 4 -12.57 -6.76 19.93
N PRO A 5 -13.06 -6.02 18.93
CA PRO A 5 -14.22 -6.46 18.18
C PRO A 5 -13.89 -7.82 17.56
N GLU A 6 -14.74 -8.82 17.83
CA GLU A 6 -14.68 -10.14 17.21
C GLU A 6 -14.82 -9.95 15.70
N LEU A 7 -13.70 -9.94 14.98
CA LEU A 7 -13.68 -9.77 13.53
C LEU A 7 -14.10 -11.09 12.88
N PRO A 8 -15.17 -11.13 12.08
CA PRO A 8 -15.59 -12.36 11.42
C PRO A 8 -14.46 -12.84 10.51
N LEU A 9 -14.13 -14.13 10.56
CA LEU A 9 -13.06 -14.76 9.77
C LEU A 9 -13.12 -14.34 8.29
N LEU A 10 -14.34 -14.23 7.76
CA LEU A 10 -14.62 -13.84 6.38
C LEU A 10 -14.10 -12.44 6.00
N GLN A 11 -13.98 -11.51 6.95
CA GLN A 11 -13.39 -10.18 6.71
C GLN A 11 -11.86 -10.17 6.84
N ILE A 12 -11.26 -11.13 7.55
CA ILE A 12 -9.80 -11.23 7.70
C ILE A 12 -9.17 -11.88 6.47
N LEU A 13 -9.84 -12.88 5.88
CA LEU A 13 -9.33 -13.62 4.71
C LEU A 13 -8.90 -12.72 3.54
N PRO A 14 -9.68 -11.70 3.10
CA PRO A 14 -9.26 -10.79 2.03
C PRO A 14 -7.89 -10.13 2.31
N TYR A 15 -7.63 -9.72 3.55
CA TYR A 15 -6.35 -9.11 3.93
C TYR A 15 -5.21 -10.12 3.91
N LEU A 16 -5.43 -11.34 4.40
CA LEU A 16 -4.41 -12.39 4.35
C LEU A 16 -3.99 -12.70 2.92
N PHE A 17 -4.95 -12.86 2.01
CA PHE A 17 -4.66 -13.09 0.59
C PHE A 17 -4.00 -11.87 -0.07
N LEU A 18 -4.40 -10.65 0.29
CA LEU A 18 -3.77 -9.43 -0.22
C LEU A 18 -2.32 -9.31 0.27
N TYR A 19 -2.04 -9.56 1.54
CA TYR A 19 -0.67 -9.53 2.07
C TYR A 19 0.18 -10.66 1.49
N ALA A 20 -0.40 -11.84 1.30
CA ALA A 20 0.25 -12.94 0.57
C ALA A 20 0.54 -12.56 -0.89
N ALA A 21 -0.38 -11.84 -1.56
CA ALA A 21 -0.16 -11.34 -2.92
C ALA A 21 1.00 -10.34 -2.97
N ILE A 22 1.05 -9.40 -2.02
CA ILE A 22 2.16 -8.45 -1.87
C ILE A 22 3.46 -9.20 -1.68
N ALA A 23 3.56 -10.11 -0.70
CA ALA A 23 4.76 -10.92 -0.49
C ALA A 23 5.14 -11.75 -1.74
N ALA A 24 4.15 -12.26 -2.47
CA ALA A 24 4.34 -13.00 -3.70
C ALA A 24 4.71 -12.13 -4.91
N ALA A 25 4.65 -10.80 -4.82
CA ALA A 25 5.03 -9.89 -5.91
C ALA A 25 6.50 -10.09 -6.34
N TRP A 26 7.35 -10.55 -5.41
CA TRP A 26 8.75 -10.84 -5.66
C TRP A 26 9.01 -12.27 -6.20
N LEU A 27 8.02 -13.17 -6.24
CA LEU A 27 8.21 -14.55 -6.69
C LEU A 27 8.21 -14.68 -8.22
N PRO A 28 9.16 -15.41 -8.84
CA PRO A 28 9.23 -15.61 -10.30
C PRO A 28 7.89 -16.09 -10.86
N ALA A 29 7.59 -15.71 -12.11
CA ALA A 29 6.44 -16.28 -12.80
C ALA A 29 6.68 -17.79 -12.94
N ILE A 30 5.67 -18.58 -12.61
CA ILE A 30 5.71 -20.02 -12.79
C ILE A 30 5.35 -20.29 -14.25
N VAL A 31 6.29 -20.87 -14.98
CA VAL A 31 6.09 -21.30 -16.37
C VAL A 31 5.39 -22.66 -16.32
N LEU A 32 4.11 -22.70 -16.69
CA LEU A 32 3.33 -23.93 -16.76
C LEU A 32 3.38 -24.50 -18.19
N ALA A 33 3.44 -25.83 -18.29
CA ALA A 33 3.19 -26.54 -19.54
C ALA A 33 1.67 -26.53 -19.82
N GLY A 34 1.20 -25.56 -20.61
CA GLY A 34 -0.22 -25.38 -20.91
C GLY A 34 -0.53 -24.06 -21.66
N PRO A 35 -1.82 -23.71 -21.87
CA PRO A 35 -2.21 -22.48 -22.57
C PRO A 35 -1.83 -21.20 -21.80
N VAL A 36 -1.66 -21.29 -20.48
CA VAL A 36 -1.19 -20.20 -19.63
C VAL A 36 0.32 -20.26 -19.53
N LYS A 37 1.00 -19.50 -20.41
CA LYS A 37 2.47 -19.56 -20.52
C LYS A 37 3.20 -18.99 -19.29
N ASN A 38 2.61 -18.02 -18.58
CA ASN A 38 3.22 -17.37 -17.42
C ASN A 38 2.17 -17.08 -16.34
N LEU A 39 2.24 -17.81 -15.23
CA LEU A 39 1.39 -17.56 -14.06
C LEU A 39 2.17 -16.77 -13.02
N VAL A 40 1.70 -15.59 -12.65
CA VAL A 40 2.29 -14.81 -11.54
C VAL A 40 1.45 -15.07 -10.30
N PRO A 41 1.95 -15.83 -9.29
CA PRO A 41 1.14 -16.25 -8.13
C PRO A 41 0.48 -15.09 -7.40
N GLY A 42 1.18 -13.95 -7.28
CA GLY A 42 0.63 -12.74 -6.67
C GLY A 42 -0.68 -12.26 -7.32
N HIS A 43 -0.82 -12.37 -8.64
CA HIS A 43 -2.04 -11.90 -9.32
C HIS A 43 -3.23 -12.80 -9.01
N LEU A 44 -3.03 -14.11 -8.89
CA LEU A 44 -4.08 -15.03 -8.46
C LEU A 44 -4.53 -14.72 -7.03
N LEU A 45 -3.56 -14.52 -6.13
CA LEU A 45 -3.84 -14.19 -4.73
C LEU A 45 -4.56 -12.84 -4.61
N ALA A 46 -4.20 -11.85 -5.42
CA ALA A 46 -4.87 -10.55 -5.46
C ALA A 46 -6.30 -10.63 -6.00
N VAL A 47 -6.53 -11.42 -7.06
CA VAL A 47 -7.89 -11.67 -7.58
C VAL A 47 -8.73 -12.37 -6.51
N LEU A 48 -8.18 -13.40 -5.85
CA LEU A 48 -8.87 -14.09 -4.77
C LEU A 48 -9.18 -13.16 -3.58
N ALA A 49 -8.23 -12.30 -3.21
CA ALA A 49 -8.44 -11.27 -2.19
C ALA A 49 -9.59 -10.33 -2.57
N GLY A 50 -9.65 -9.85 -3.82
CA GLY A 50 -10.72 -8.99 -4.31
C GLY A 50 -12.10 -9.68 -4.34
N LEU A 51 -12.15 -10.94 -4.76
CA LEU A 51 -13.39 -11.74 -4.75
C LEU A 51 -13.90 -11.96 -3.33
N LEU A 52 -13.03 -12.36 -2.41
CA LEU A 52 -13.39 -12.52 -1.00
C LEU A 52 -13.79 -11.18 -0.38
N ALA A 53 -13.15 -10.08 -0.76
CA ALA A 53 -13.53 -8.74 -0.31
C ALA A 53 -14.94 -8.36 -0.78
N LEU A 54 -15.31 -8.73 -2.01
CA LEU A 54 -16.68 -8.52 -2.51
C LEU A 54 -17.69 -9.39 -1.78
N ILE A 55 -17.41 -10.68 -1.62
CA ILE A 55 -18.31 -11.65 -0.95
C ILE A 55 -18.51 -11.30 0.52
N SER A 56 -17.46 -10.85 1.20
CA SER A 56 -17.51 -10.44 2.62
C SER A 56 -18.18 -9.09 2.84
N GLY A 57 -18.51 -8.34 1.78
CA GLY A 57 -18.99 -6.96 1.86
C GLY A 57 -17.91 -5.94 2.25
N LEU A 58 -16.64 -6.36 2.36
CA LEU A 58 -15.52 -5.48 2.66
C LEU A 58 -15.36 -4.39 1.59
N ILE A 59 -15.60 -4.75 0.32
CA ILE A 59 -15.69 -3.78 -0.77
C ILE A 59 -17.04 -3.90 -1.47
N SER A 60 -17.56 -2.76 -1.92
CA SER A 60 -18.74 -2.69 -2.78
C SER A 60 -18.38 -3.01 -4.25
N PRO A 61 -19.38 -3.30 -5.10
CA PRO A 61 -19.17 -3.41 -6.54
C PRO A 61 -18.57 -2.16 -7.17
N VAL A 62 -18.91 -0.97 -6.66
CA VAL A 62 -18.33 0.31 -7.12
C VAL A 62 -16.84 0.37 -6.81
N ALA A 63 -16.45 0.01 -5.59
CA ALA A 63 -15.04 -0.04 -5.19
C ALA A 63 -14.24 -1.06 -6.03
N ALA A 64 -14.82 -2.23 -6.31
CA ALA A 64 -14.21 -3.22 -7.18
C ALA A 64 -14.05 -2.71 -8.63
N ALA A 65 -15.04 -1.99 -9.16
CA ALA A 65 -14.94 -1.37 -10.48
C ALA A 65 -13.81 -0.32 -10.53
N VAL A 66 -13.65 0.50 -9.48
CA VAL A 66 -12.54 1.46 -9.39
C VAL A 66 -11.17 0.77 -9.34
N LEU A 67 -11.04 -0.33 -8.58
CA LEU A 67 -9.81 -1.14 -8.57
C LEU A 67 -9.51 -1.76 -9.94
N LEU A 68 -10.55 -2.20 -10.66
CA LEU A 68 -10.40 -2.72 -12.03
C LEU A 68 -9.94 -1.62 -13.00
N VAL A 69 -10.53 -0.42 -12.91
CA VAL A 69 -10.12 0.74 -13.70
C VAL A 69 -8.65 1.07 -13.44
N LEU A 70 -8.23 1.09 -12.17
CA LEU A 70 -6.84 1.29 -11.80
C LEU A 70 -5.94 0.23 -12.45
N ALA A 71 -6.29 -1.06 -12.35
CA ALA A 71 -5.52 -2.14 -12.93
C ALA A 71 -5.38 -2.01 -14.46
N VAL A 72 -6.46 -1.64 -15.16
CA VAL A 72 -6.46 -1.41 -16.62
C VAL A 72 -5.60 -0.22 -17.01
N LEU A 73 -5.70 0.90 -16.28
CA LEU A 73 -4.88 2.10 -16.55
C LEU A 73 -3.39 1.83 -16.33
N LEU A 74 -3.05 1.15 -15.24
CA LEU A 74 -1.68 0.74 -14.96
C LEU A 74 -1.14 -0.20 -16.06
N TRP A 75 -1.92 -1.21 -16.43
CA TRP A 75 -1.57 -2.11 -17.54
C TRP A 75 -1.34 -1.34 -18.84
N ALA A 76 -2.24 -0.43 -19.21
CA ALA A 76 -2.12 0.35 -20.43
C ALA A 76 -0.86 1.25 -20.42
N SER A 77 -0.49 1.80 -19.26
CA SER A 77 0.69 2.68 -19.13
C SER A 77 2.02 1.96 -19.42
N VAL A 78 2.10 0.65 -19.14
CA VAL A 78 3.34 -0.15 -19.31
C VAL A 78 3.36 -0.95 -20.61
N ARG A 79 2.29 -0.92 -21.42
CA ARG A 79 2.23 -1.67 -22.68
C ARG A 79 2.96 -0.95 -23.81
N ASN A 80 4.12 -1.49 -24.20
CA ASN A 80 4.94 -0.95 -25.29
C ASN A 80 4.25 -0.97 -26.68
N THR A 81 3.19 -1.77 -26.86
CA THR A 81 2.38 -1.78 -28.08
C THR A 81 1.51 -0.54 -28.25
N PHE A 82 1.31 0.24 -27.19
CA PHE A 82 0.51 1.46 -27.24
C PHE A 82 1.37 2.70 -27.50
N PRO A 83 0.81 3.72 -28.18
CA PRO A 83 1.50 4.97 -28.43
C PRO A 83 1.87 5.68 -27.11
N LEU A 84 3.00 6.37 -27.10
CA LEU A 84 3.54 7.04 -25.90
C LEU A 84 2.52 7.97 -25.24
N ALA A 85 1.76 8.74 -26.03
CA ALA A 85 0.74 9.64 -25.52
C ALA A 85 -0.32 8.91 -24.69
N LEU A 86 -0.83 7.77 -25.18
CA LEU A 86 -1.81 6.95 -24.46
C LEU A 86 -1.23 6.39 -23.17
N ARG A 87 0.04 5.96 -23.19
CA ARG A 87 0.73 5.43 -22.01
C ARG A 87 0.89 6.49 -20.92
N ILE A 88 1.27 7.71 -21.30
CA ILE A 88 1.39 8.85 -20.39
C ILE A 88 0.03 9.21 -19.80
N VAL A 89 -1.01 9.36 -20.64
CA VAL A 89 -2.37 9.66 -20.18
C VAL A 89 -2.87 8.59 -19.23
N ALA A 90 -2.71 7.30 -19.57
CA ALA A 90 -3.09 6.19 -18.71
C ALA A 90 -2.33 6.21 -17.37
N GLY A 91 -1.03 6.52 -17.39
CA GLY A 91 -0.22 6.65 -16.17
C GLY A 91 -0.66 7.80 -15.27
N VAL A 92 -0.97 8.98 -15.86
CA VAL A 92 -1.48 10.13 -15.10
C VAL A 92 -2.85 9.82 -14.50
N LEU A 93 -3.76 9.21 -15.26
CA LEU A 93 -5.07 8.80 -14.74
C LEU A 93 -4.93 7.73 -13.65
N ALA A 94 -4.04 6.76 -13.81
CA ALA A 94 -3.75 5.76 -12.79
C ALA A 94 -3.26 6.41 -11.49
N LEU A 95 -2.36 7.39 -11.59
CA LEU A 95 -1.86 8.15 -10.44
C LEU A 95 -2.99 8.90 -9.72
N LEU A 96 -3.88 9.57 -10.47
CA LEU A 96 -5.02 10.28 -9.89
C LEU A 96 -5.99 9.32 -9.19
N VAL A 97 -6.30 8.18 -9.79
CA VAL A 97 -7.15 7.15 -9.17
C VAL A 97 -6.50 6.58 -7.91
N ALA A 98 -5.20 6.26 -7.96
CA ALA A 98 -4.46 5.77 -6.80
C ALA A 98 -4.43 6.82 -5.68
N LEU A 99 -4.29 8.11 -6.00
CA LEU A 99 -4.36 9.20 -5.03
C LEU A 99 -5.75 9.32 -4.40
N LEU A 100 -6.82 9.23 -5.20
CA LEU A 100 -8.20 9.25 -4.69
C LEU A 100 -8.47 8.08 -3.73
N LEU A 101 -7.96 6.89 -4.05
CA LEU A 101 -7.99 5.73 -3.14
C LEU A 101 -7.15 5.99 -1.87
N ALA A 102 -5.94 6.53 -2.01
CA ALA A 102 -5.08 6.83 -0.86
C ALA A 102 -5.69 7.88 0.10
N MET A 103 -6.43 8.84 -0.44
CA MET A 103 -7.21 9.83 0.32
C MET A 103 -8.55 9.30 0.83
N HIS A 104 -8.89 8.04 0.51
CA HIS A 104 -10.17 7.41 0.84
C HIS A 104 -11.38 8.22 0.36
N LYS A 105 -11.25 8.87 -0.81
CA LYS A 105 -12.32 9.67 -1.44
C LYS A 105 -13.30 8.82 -2.25
N VAL A 106 -12.98 7.54 -2.45
CA VAL A 106 -13.82 6.59 -3.17
C VAL A 106 -14.72 5.87 -2.17
N PRO A 107 -16.05 5.87 -2.35
CA PRO A 107 -16.97 5.19 -1.45
C PRO A 107 -16.90 3.67 -1.62
N GLY A 108 -17.40 2.96 -0.61
CA GLY A 108 -17.63 1.52 -0.69
C GLY A 108 -16.45 0.64 -0.29
N PHE A 109 -15.55 1.16 0.54
CA PHE A 109 -14.54 0.40 1.27
C PHE A 109 -14.90 0.39 2.75
N HIS A 110 -15.13 -0.80 3.34
CA HIS A 110 -15.47 -0.99 4.75
C HIS A 110 -14.26 -1.48 5.53
N ASN A 111 -13.18 -0.69 5.52
CA ASN A 111 -11.87 -1.05 6.08
C ASN A 111 -11.92 -1.36 7.58
N ILE A 112 -11.13 -2.35 8.03
CA ILE A 112 -11.10 -2.78 9.43
C ILE A 112 -10.36 -1.73 10.29
N LEU A 113 -10.94 -1.34 11.42
CA LEU A 113 -10.30 -0.49 12.41
C LEU A 113 -9.35 -1.32 13.28
N LEU A 114 -8.05 -1.05 13.22
CA LEU A 114 -7.02 -1.74 13.99
C LEU A 114 -6.71 -1.03 15.31
N LEU A 115 -6.59 0.30 15.28
CA LEU A 115 -6.35 1.12 16.47
C LEU A 115 -7.38 2.25 16.50
N ASP A 116 -8.10 2.37 17.59
CA ASP A 116 -9.09 3.44 17.79
C ASP A 116 -8.59 4.46 18.81
N LYS A 117 -8.35 5.70 18.35
CA LYS A 117 -8.01 6.88 19.17
C LYS A 117 -6.94 6.63 20.24
N VAL A 118 -5.96 5.78 19.96
CA VAL A 118 -4.88 5.45 20.88
C VAL A 118 -3.95 6.65 21.02
N ARG A 119 -3.65 7.05 22.26
CA ARG A 119 -2.64 8.08 22.56
C ARG A 119 -1.35 7.39 22.98
N PHE A 120 -0.29 7.58 22.20
CA PHE A 120 1.02 6.99 22.49
C PHE A 120 1.86 7.78 23.50
N SER A 121 1.54 9.06 23.70
CA SER A 121 2.14 9.92 24.73
C SER A 121 1.12 10.94 25.24
N ASP A 122 1.36 11.51 26.41
CA ASP A 122 0.44 12.43 27.10
C ASP A 122 0.05 13.63 26.20
N ASP A 123 1.02 14.15 25.43
CA ASP A 123 0.85 15.27 24.50
C ASP A 123 0.45 14.85 23.06
N ALA A 124 0.29 13.56 22.77
CA ALA A 124 -0.03 13.10 21.42
C ALA A 124 -1.53 13.26 21.12
N ILE A 125 -1.82 13.72 19.90
CA ILE A 125 -3.17 13.64 19.35
C ILE A 125 -3.61 12.16 19.24
N PRO A 126 -4.91 11.85 19.44
CA PRO A 126 -5.40 10.48 19.30
C PRO A 126 -5.13 9.92 17.90
N PHE A 127 -4.45 8.78 17.81
CA PHE A 127 -4.14 8.10 16.56
C PHE A 127 -5.15 7.00 16.28
N THR A 128 -5.67 6.99 15.06
CA THR A 128 -6.63 5.97 14.58
C THR A 128 -6.04 5.32 13.33
N LEU A 129 -5.97 3.99 13.32
CA LEU A 129 -5.39 3.21 12.22
C LEU A 129 -6.41 2.24 11.66
N TYR A 130 -6.62 2.31 10.35
CA TYR A 130 -7.41 1.33 9.61
C TYR A 130 -6.49 0.43 8.77
N ALA A 131 -6.79 -0.87 8.73
CA ALA A 131 -6.28 -1.77 7.72
C ALA A 131 -6.98 -1.42 6.40
N ASN A 132 -6.31 -0.62 5.57
CA ASN A 132 -6.89 -0.05 4.36
C ASN A 132 -6.71 -1.02 3.18
N PHE A 133 -7.78 -1.71 2.77
CA PHE A 133 -7.75 -2.66 1.65
C PHE A 133 -7.50 -1.97 0.31
N ASP A 134 -8.11 -0.80 0.12
CA ASP A 134 -7.88 0.13 -1.00
C ASP A 134 -6.39 0.43 -1.20
N LYS A 135 -5.72 0.90 -0.15
CA LYS A 135 -4.29 1.28 -0.20
C LYS A 135 -3.41 0.06 -0.47
N GLY A 136 -3.72 -1.06 0.17
CA GLY A 136 -3.00 -2.32 -0.03
C GLY A 136 -3.11 -2.82 -1.47
N MET A 137 -4.32 -2.84 -2.04
CA MET A 137 -4.55 -3.30 -3.41
C MET A 137 -3.95 -2.34 -4.44
N ALA A 138 -4.12 -1.03 -4.27
CA ALA A 138 -3.52 -0.04 -5.16
C ALA A 138 -1.98 -0.14 -5.15
N GLY A 139 -1.38 -0.25 -3.95
CA GLY A 139 0.06 -0.46 -3.78
C GLY A 139 0.54 -1.75 -4.43
N TYR A 140 -0.19 -2.86 -4.25
CA TYR A 140 0.11 -4.14 -4.91
C TYR A 140 0.09 -4.01 -6.44
N LEU A 141 -0.94 -3.41 -7.02
CA LEU A 141 -1.05 -3.24 -8.48
C LEU A 141 0.08 -2.38 -9.05
N MET A 142 0.46 -1.30 -8.36
CA MET A 142 1.59 -0.46 -8.76
C MET A 142 2.91 -1.24 -8.67
N LEU A 143 3.13 -1.97 -7.58
CA LEU A 143 4.31 -2.80 -7.37
C LEU A 143 4.43 -3.89 -8.44
N SER A 144 3.34 -4.59 -8.75
CA SER A 144 3.35 -5.72 -9.68
C SER A 144 3.55 -5.32 -11.13
N LEU A 145 3.14 -4.10 -11.51
CA LEU A 145 3.18 -3.62 -12.90
C LEU A 145 4.34 -2.66 -13.20
N PHE A 146 4.77 -1.83 -12.24
CA PHE A 146 5.87 -0.87 -12.46
C PHE A 146 7.22 -1.33 -11.95
N CYS A 147 7.28 -2.16 -10.91
CA CYS A 147 8.56 -2.55 -10.34
C CYS A 147 9.13 -3.80 -11.02
N SER A 148 10.30 -3.65 -11.62
CA SER A 148 11.11 -4.79 -12.06
C SER A 148 11.81 -5.43 -10.86
N ARG A 149 11.84 -6.76 -10.83
CA ARG A 149 12.58 -7.50 -9.81
C ARG A 149 14.08 -7.31 -10.00
N VAL A 150 14.78 -7.03 -8.91
CA VAL A 150 16.23 -6.98 -8.91
C VAL A 150 16.76 -8.41 -8.95
N SER A 151 17.57 -8.74 -9.96
CA SER A 151 18.07 -10.10 -10.14
C SER A 151 19.45 -10.34 -9.54
N ASN A 152 20.22 -9.27 -9.28
CA ASN A 152 21.62 -9.38 -8.85
C ASN A 152 21.98 -8.28 -7.84
N TRP A 153 22.92 -8.59 -6.93
CA TRP A 153 23.43 -7.61 -5.95
C TRP A 153 24.05 -6.36 -6.59
N LYS A 154 24.73 -6.51 -7.72
CA LYS A 154 25.29 -5.37 -8.47
C LYS A 154 24.20 -4.41 -8.95
N GLN A 155 23.08 -4.96 -9.45
CA GLN A 155 21.93 -4.16 -9.87
C GLN A 155 21.27 -3.47 -8.67
N PHE A 156 21.12 -4.19 -7.55
CA PHE A 156 20.60 -3.61 -6.30
C PHE A 156 21.41 -2.38 -5.86
N LEU A 157 22.75 -2.49 -5.83
CA LEU A 157 23.62 -1.37 -5.46
C LEU A 157 23.55 -0.22 -6.48
N ALA A 158 23.46 -0.53 -7.78
CA ALA A 158 23.38 0.49 -8.83
C ALA A 158 22.07 1.28 -8.75
N ASP A 159 20.93 0.59 -8.64
CA ASP A 159 19.61 1.22 -8.51
C ASP A 159 19.48 1.94 -7.16
N GLY A 160 20.04 1.37 -6.09
CA GLY A 160 20.15 2.01 -4.78
C GLY A 160 20.88 3.36 -4.86
N LYS A 161 22.02 3.43 -5.56
CA LYS A 161 22.75 4.69 -5.76
C LYS A 161 21.95 5.72 -6.56
N ARG A 162 21.20 5.28 -7.58
CA ARG A 162 20.35 6.16 -8.40
C ARG A 162 19.21 6.78 -7.58
N ILE A 163 18.62 5.99 -6.68
CA ILE A 163 17.46 6.41 -5.88
C ILE A 163 17.90 7.12 -4.58
N ALA A 164 19.13 6.89 -4.10
CA ALA A 164 19.62 7.42 -2.84
C ALA A 164 19.49 8.95 -2.73
N LEU A 165 19.96 9.70 -3.73
CA LEU A 165 19.90 11.16 -3.68
C LEU A 165 18.45 11.68 -3.70
N PRO A 166 17.57 11.28 -4.65
CA PRO A 166 16.16 11.66 -4.60
C PRO A 166 15.47 11.27 -3.29
N ALA A 167 15.74 10.07 -2.75
CA ALA A 167 15.14 9.61 -1.50
C ALA A 167 15.60 10.46 -0.31
N LEU A 168 16.91 10.73 -0.19
CA LEU A 168 17.47 11.57 0.87
C LEU A 168 16.94 13.00 0.79
N LEU A 169 16.89 13.58 -0.41
CA LEU A 169 16.31 14.91 -0.61
C LEU A 169 14.84 14.95 -0.21
N THR A 170 14.06 13.95 -0.60
CA THR A 170 12.64 13.84 -0.22
C THR A 170 12.49 13.76 1.29
N ILE A 171 13.25 12.89 1.95
CA ILE A 171 13.24 12.74 3.42
C ILE A 171 13.64 14.06 4.08
N ALA A 172 14.73 14.70 3.63
CA ALA A 172 15.23 15.95 4.19
C ALA A 172 14.20 17.07 4.07
N VAL A 173 13.59 17.24 2.89
CA VAL A 173 12.53 18.23 2.66
C VAL A 173 11.33 17.97 3.58
N LEU A 174 10.87 16.72 3.70
CA LEU A 174 9.75 16.37 4.58
C LEU A 174 10.07 16.62 6.07
N ILE A 175 11.30 16.33 6.51
CA ILE A 175 11.73 16.62 7.88
C ILE A 175 11.77 18.13 8.12
N VAL A 176 12.37 18.90 7.22
CA VAL A 176 12.46 20.36 7.34
C VAL A 176 11.06 20.98 7.38
N LEU A 177 10.16 20.56 6.49
CA LEU A 177 8.76 21.02 6.48
C LEU A 177 8.02 20.61 7.76
N GLY A 178 8.19 19.38 8.24
CA GLY A 178 7.58 18.91 9.48
C GLY A 178 8.08 19.64 10.73
N LEU A 179 9.36 20.02 10.76
CA LEU A 179 9.93 20.85 11.82
C LEU A 179 9.47 22.32 11.71
N ALA A 180 9.46 22.88 10.51
CA ALA A 180 9.03 24.26 10.26
C ALA A 180 7.54 24.46 10.62
N THR A 181 6.71 23.46 10.35
CA THR A 181 5.28 23.47 10.70
C THR A 181 5.00 23.06 12.15
N GLN A 182 6.04 22.74 12.94
CA GLN A 182 5.91 22.24 14.32
C GLN A 182 5.09 20.94 14.45
N PHE A 183 4.97 20.18 13.36
CA PHE A 183 4.31 18.89 13.33
C PHE A 183 5.15 17.81 14.03
N PHE A 184 6.48 17.87 13.89
CA PHE A 184 7.40 17.04 14.65
C PHE A 184 7.88 17.78 15.91
N ARG A 185 7.33 17.40 17.06
CA ARG A 185 7.83 17.82 18.38
C ARG A 185 8.68 16.70 18.95
N PHE A 186 9.98 16.91 19.06
CA PHE A 186 10.87 15.99 19.76
C PHE A 186 10.96 16.42 21.22
N PRO A 187 10.31 15.72 22.17
CA PRO A 187 10.51 16.01 23.58
C PRO A 187 11.95 15.59 23.95
N LEU A 188 12.87 16.54 23.96
CA LEU A 188 14.26 16.35 24.41
C LEU A 188 14.35 16.03 25.93
N ASN A 189 13.20 15.90 26.62
CA ASN A 189 13.09 15.76 28.07
C ASN A 189 13.02 14.30 28.56
N CYS A 190 13.58 13.34 27.82
CA CYS A 190 13.70 11.93 28.26
C CYS A 190 14.39 11.76 29.63
N ARG A 191 15.12 12.77 30.11
CA ARG A 191 15.82 12.73 31.40
C ARG A 191 14.89 12.77 32.62
N LYS A 192 13.70 13.38 32.53
CA LYS A 192 12.80 13.55 33.70
C LYS A 192 11.88 12.35 33.97
N ARG A 193 11.66 11.47 32.98
CA ARG A 193 10.75 10.32 33.13
C ARG A 193 11.45 9.10 33.75
N LEU A 194 12.78 8.99 33.67
CA LEU A 194 13.54 7.92 34.35
C LEU A 194 13.59 8.11 35.88
N SER A 195 13.56 9.34 36.39
CA SER A 195 13.54 9.62 37.83
C SER A 195 12.18 9.40 38.50
N SER A 196 11.10 9.17 37.74
CA SER A 196 9.78 8.81 38.28
C SER A 196 9.50 7.30 38.28
N PHE A 197 10.43 6.48 37.75
CA PHE A 197 10.33 5.01 37.71
C PHE A 197 11.41 4.32 38.55
N LEU A 198 12.33 5.08 39.16
CA LEU A 198 13.20 4.58 40.23
C LEU A 198 12.58 4.99 41.58
N PRO A 199 12.33 4.05 42.50
CA PRO A 199 11.82 4.35 43.84
C PRO A 199 12.79 5.20 44.66
#